data_AF-A0A917UB26-F1
#
_entry.id   AF-A0A917UB26-F1
#
_cell.length_a   1.000
_cell.length_b   1.000
_cell.length_c   1.000
_cell.angle_alpha   90.00
_cell.angle_beta   90.00
_cell.angle_gamma   90.00
#
_symmetry.space_group_name_H-M   'P 1'
#
loop_
_entity.id
_entity.type
_entity.pdbx_description
1 polymer ?
#
loop_
_entity_poly.entity_id
_entity_poly.type
_entity_poly.pdbx_seq_one_letter_code
_entity_poly.pdbx_strand_id
1 'polypeptide(L)' 'MIFAFDPLREAIILVAGDKSGHWQEWYHEAIPLADERYAQHLIAMKAEERS' A
#
# COMPACT_ATOMS: atom_id res chain seq x y z
N MET A 1 -3.82 -7.81 -5.86
CA MET A 1 -2.72 -7.59 -4.90
C MET A 1 -1.76 -6.50 -5.37
N ILE A 2 -1.54 -5.51 -4.50
CA ILE A 2 -0.41 -4.56 -4.51
C ILE A 2 0.25 -4.66 -3.13
N PHE A 3 1.58 -4.74 -3.12
CA PHE A 3 2.41 -4.75 -1.91
C PHE A 3 3.65 -3.89 -2.13
N ALA A 4 4.26 -3.44 -1.05
CA ALA A 4 5.53 -2.72 -1.07
C ALA A 4 6.45 -3.25 0.04
N PHE A 5 7.74 -2.91 -0.05
CA PHE A 5 8.65 -3.05 1.07
C PHE A 5 8.76 -1.71 1.77
N ASP A 6 8.64 -1.71 3.09
CA ASP A 6 8.90 -0.53 3.91
C ASP A 6 10.42 -0.25 4.04
N PRO A 7 10.83 0.85 4.71
CA PRO A 7 12.25 1.14 4.97
C PRO A 7 12.99 0.08 5.80
N LEU A 8 12.27 -0.71 6.60
CA LEU A 8 12.81 -1.83 7.38
C LEU A 8 12.90 -3.13 6.57
N ARG A 9 12.50 -3.10 5.29
CA ARG A 9 12.47 -4.22 4.34
C ARG A 9 11.42 -5.27 4.69
N GLU A 10 10.36 -4.88 5.38
CA GLU A 10 9.21 -5.71 5.65
C GLU A 10 8.19 -5.56 4.51
N ALA A 11 7.60 -6.68 4.09
CA ALA A 11 6.58 -6.69 3.05
C ALA A 11 5.22 -6.30 3.65
N ILE A 12 4.61 -5.24 3.10
CA ILE A 12 3.29 -4.77 3.52
C ILE A 12 2.28 -4.91 2.38
N ILE A 13 1.10 -5.44 2.71
CA ILE A 13 -0.01 -5.55 1.76
C ILE A 13 -0.75 -4.22 1.75
N LEU A 14 -0.69 -3.52 0.61
CA LEU A 14 -1.35 -2.23 0.43
C LEU A 14 -2.78 -2.41 -0.10
N VAL A 15 -3.01 -3.36 -1.01
CA VAL A 15 -4.35 -3.68 -1.53
C VAL A 15 -4.48 -5.17 -1.78
N ALA A 16 -5.49 -5.79 -1.17
CA ALA A 16 -5.96 -7.13 -1.49
C ALA A 16 -7.35 -7.04 -2.13
N GLY A 17 -7.56 -7.76 -3.23
CA GLY A 17 -8.81 -7.71 -3.99
C GLY A 17 -8.75 -8.60 -5.22
N ASP A 18 -9.93 -9.00 -5.70
CA ASP A 18 -10.09 -9.76 -6.93
C ASP A 18 -9.86 -8.85 -8.14
N LYS A 19 -9.04 -9.33 -9.08
CA LYS A 19 -8.64 -8.65 -10.31
C LYS A 19 -9.33 -9.25 -11.55
N SER A 20 -10.19 -10.24 -11.37
CA SER A 20 -10.77 -11.00 -12.48
C SER A 20 -11.61 -10.10 -13.41
N GLY A 21 -11.37 -10.19 -14.73
CA GLY A 21 -12.15 -9.51 -15.77
C GLY A 21 -11.88 -8.01 -16.00
N HIS A 22 -11.46 -7.24 -14.98
CA HIS A 22 -11.42 -5.76 -15.03
C HIS A 22 -10.07 -5.17 -14.59
N TRP A 23 -8.96 -5.68 -15.13
CA TRP A 23 -7.62 -5.31 -14.67
C TRP A 23 -7.31 -3.80 -14.79
N GLN A 24 -7.75 -3.13 -15.87
CA GLN A 24 -7.47 -1.70 -16.06
C GLN A 24 -8.21 -0.81 -15.05
N GLU A 25 -9.52 -1.02 -14.89
CA GLU A 25 -10.35 -0.31 -13.91
C GLU A 25 -9.84 -0.56 -12.49
N TRP A 26 -9.50 -1.82 -12.19
CA TRP A 26 -8.93 -2.20 -10.91
C TRP A 26 -7.64 -1.45 -10.59
N TYR A 27 -6.70 -1.33 -11.54
CA TYR A 27 -5.47 -0.58 -11.30
C TYR A 27 -5.72 0.93 -11.14
N HIS A 28 -6.70 1.49 -11.86
CA HIS A 28 -7.05 2.90 -11.73
C HIS A 28 -7.49 3.27 -10.30
N GLU A 29 -8.21 2.37 -9.63
CA GLU A 29 -8.65 2.57 -8.24
C GLU A 29 -7.60 2.10 -7.23
N ALA A 30 -6.95 0.96 -7.49
CA ALA A 30 -6.05 0.33 -6.53
C ALA A 30 -4.71 1.05 -6.39
N ILE A 31 -4.21 1.74 -7.42
CA ILE A 31 -2.94 2.49 -7.35
C ILE A 31 -3.05 3.69 -6.39
N PRO A 32 -4.01 4.64 -6.55
CA PRO A 32 -4.16 5.75 -5.62
C PRO A 32 -4.38 5.30 -4.17
N LEU A 33 -5.16 4.22 -3.98
CA LEU A 33 -5.39 3.65 -2.65
C LEU A 33 -4.13 3.04 -2.04
N ALA A 34 -3.28 2.40 -2.86
CA ALA A 34 -2.00 1.88 -2.39
C ALA A 34 -1.04 3.00 -2.00
N ASP A 35 -1.00 4.09 -2.78
CA ASP A 35 -0.16 5.26 -2.50
C ASP A 35 -0.56 5.94 -1.17
N GLU A 36 -1.86 6.13 -0.93
CA GLU A 36 -2.36 6.69 0.33
C GLU A 36 -1.98 5.83 1.53
N ARG A 37 -2.21 4.51 1.45
CA ARG A 37 -1.88 3.56 2.52
C ARG A 37 -0.39 3.52 2.80
N TYR A 38 0.45 3.59 1.76
CA TYR A 38 1.89 3.63 1.93
C TYR A 38 2.34 4.91 2.63
N ALA A 39 1.80 6.07 2.23
CA ALA A 39 2.10 7.34 2.89
C ALA A 39 1.70 7.33 4.38
N GLN A 40 0.51 6.80 4.69
CA GLN A 40 0.05 6.66 6.08
C GLN A 40 0.96 5.74 6.90
N HIS A 41 1.39 4.62 6.32
CA HIS A 41 2.33 3.69 6.97
C HIS A 41 3.66 4.39 7.31
N LEU A 42 4.25 5.15 6.38
CA LEU A 42 5.48 5.89 6.63
C LEU A 42 5.32 6.98 7.71
N ILE A 43 4.15 7.60 7.82
CA ILE A 43 3.85 8.59 8.87
C ILE A 43 3.79 7.89 10.23
N ALA A 44 3.12 6.75 10.32
CA ALA A 44 3.02 5.95 11.54
C ALA A 44 4.41 5.50 12.02
N MET A 45 5.23 4.94 11.14
CA MET A 45 6.61 4.53 11.46
C MET A 45 7.43 5.68 12.05
N LYS A 46 7.37 6.88 11.46
CA LYS A 46 8.09 8.06 11.97
C LYS A 46 7.57 8.57 13.32
N ALA A 47 6.31 8.28 13.65
CA ALA A 47 5.75 8.61 14.95
C ALA A 47 6.23 7.62 16.03
N GLU A 48 6.28 6.34 15.68
CA GLU A 48 6.79 5.26 16.53
C GLU A 48 8.28 5.43 16.82
N GLU A 49 9.11 5.80 15.83
CA GLU A 49 10.55 6.06 16.01
C GLU A 49 10.87 7.22 16.97
N ARG A 50 9.94 8.16 17.16
CA ARG A 50 10.13 9.35 18.02
C ARG A 50 9.66 9.12 19.46
N SER A 51 9.01 7.99 19.73
CA SER A 51 8.43 7.63 21.03
C SER A 51 9.42 6.84 21.88
#